data_AF-A0A7Y0JQI6-F1
#
_entry.id   AF-A0A7Y0JQI6-F1
#
_cell.length_a   1.000
_cell.length_b   1.000
_cell.length_c   1.000
_cell.angle_alpha   90.00
_cell.angle_beta   90.00
_cell.angle_gamma   90.00
#
_symmetry.space_group_name_H-M   'P 1'
#
loop_
_entity.id
_entity.type
_entity.pdbx_description
1 polymer ?
#
loop_
_entity_poly.entity_id
_entity_poly.type
_entity_poly.pdbx_seq_one_letter_code
_entity_poly.pdbx_strand_id
1 'polypeptide(L)'
;MNRTDSETGGHTSARFILTNRMNLHAMLSSRIIGPRTFFTKYYQDLLDLGSGSVPVLSEPPASDLVDVASASVQTGPALLEIMTPVTNVPQAPVDFVESVPMAAVTAIHLPSDASLREYRARKYRNIHPHDNILNVTPALFTGTVNRNDVVQAFDSQKRPAPRDAETWRRIDRVRGALSACIAAADDEATLRRAASVIDKNVLVSSSRFLSLLNSSRPRELNAADRALTAAALEIVINNDVKDAWNPVAIIDRIRSTVSSDDVTARIIAANLNRVSEIVTARVPFTPFRQGGRGLTSAKALLLVLLREDLAELLAWPPTETGADPNTRQLAAIFAGALRGLSRETTSVRSLTLDDLTARWACSNNESEFSAVNIAVVAKDDKMHLTVDGRGVRSVRSTDTSTL
;
A
#
# COMPACT_ATOMS: atom_id res chain seq x y z
N MET A 1 8.37 33.45 -44.30
CA MET A 1 9.27 32.73 -43.39
C MET A 1 8.40 32.20 -42.26
N ASN A 2 7.78 31.04 -42.50
CA ASN A 2 6.78 30.44 -41.61
C ASN A 2 7.51 29.61 -40.56
N ARG A 3 7.34 29.95 -39.28
CA ARG A 3 7.60 29.04 -38.16
C ARG A 3 6.28 28.37 -37.83
N THR A 4 6.17 27.10 -38.18
CA THR A 4 5.13 26.20 -37.72
C THR A 4 5.41 25.83 -36.28
N ASP A 5 4.65 26.39 -35.36
CA ASP A 5 4.50 25.87 -34.00
C ASP A 5 3.61 24.62 -34.09
N SER A 6 4.23 23.44 -34.05
CA SER A 6 3.56 22.16 -33.85
C SER A 6 3.81 21.71 -32.41
N GLU A 7 3.14 22.35 -31.45
CA GLU A 7 2.95 21.79 -30.12
C GLU A 7 1.76 20.82 -30.18
N THR A 8 2.04 19.52 -30.17
CA THR A 8 1.03 18.49 -29.93
C THR A 8 0.64 18.49 -28.46
N GLY A 9 -0.14 19.50 -28.04
CA GLY A 9 -0.86 19.49 -26.77
C GLY A 9 -2.04 18.54 -26.90
N GLY A 10 -1.88 17.28 -26.48
CA GLY A 10 -2.99 16.34 -26.45
C GLY A 10 -4.12 16.88 -25.57
N HIS A 11 -5.30 17.09 -26.14
CA HIS A 11 -6.49 17.47 -25.36
C HIS A 11 -6.81 16.37 -24.33
N THR A 12 -7.31 16.74 -23.15
CA THR A 12 -7.76 15.82 -22.10
C THR A 12 -9.24 16.02 -21.82
N SER A 13 -10.01 14.94 -21.60
CA SER A 13 -11.41 14.98 -21.20
C SER A 13 -11.58 14.50 -19.75
N ALA A 14 -12.52 15.16 -19.05
CA ALA A 14 -12.95 14.73 -17.73
C ALA A 14 -13.79 13.45 -17.84
N ARG A 15 -13.54 12.52 -16.91
CA ARG A 15 -14.30 11.28 -16.74
C ARG A 15 -14.68 11.14 -15.28
N PHE A 16 -15.76 10.40 -15.01
CA PHE A 16 -16.33 10.35 -13.67
C PHE A 16 -16.44 8.92 -13.13
N ILE A 17 -16.17 8.75 -11.85
CA ILE A 17 -16.41 7.50 -11.12
C ILE A 17 -17.35 7.84 -9.96
N LEU A 18 -18.56 7.26 -9.99
CA LEU A 18 -19.55 7.44 -8.95
C LEU A 18 -19.36 6.37 -7.86
N THR A 19 -19.26 6.82 -6.61
CA THR A 19 -19.19 5.95 -5.44
C THR A 19 -19.97 6.59 -4.29
N ASN A 20 -19.92 5.96 -3.12
CA ASN A 20 -20.45 6.51 -1.89
C ASN A 20 -19.32 6.97 -0.95
N ARG A 21 -19.60 7.87 0.00
CA ARG A 21 -18.54 8.42 0.86
C ARG A 21 -17.84 7.37 1.74
N MET A 22 -18.51 6.26 2.05
CA MET A 22 -17.91 5.19 2.85
C MET A 22 -16.85 4.40 2.07
N ASN A 23 -17.15 4.05 0.81
CA ASN A 23 -16.18 3.41 -0.07
C ASN A 23 -15.05 4.38 -0.45
N LEU A 24 -15.36 5.67 -0.61
CA LEU A 24 -14.35 6.72 -0.84
C LEU A 24 -13.25 6.71 0.23
N HIS A 25 -13.58 6.52 1.51
CA HIS A 25 -12.57 6.44 2.57
C HIS A 25 -11.61 5.27 2.37
N ALA A 26 -12.09 4.11 1.91
CA ALA A 26 -11.24 2.98 1.60
C ALA A 26 -10.33 3.26 0.39
N MET A 27 -10.86 3.89 -0.66
CA MET A 27 -10.08 4.30 -1.84
C MET A 27 -8.99 5.33 -1.50
N LEU A 28 -9.32 6.32 -0.67
CA LEU A 28 -8.37 7.33 -0.21
C LEU A 28 -7.27 6.74 0.68
N SER A 29 -7.62 5.80 1.54
CA SER A 29 -6.65 5.16 2.42
C SER A 29 -5.68 4.28 1.65
N SER A 30 -6.18 3.48 0.71
CA SER A 30 -5.37 2.59 -0.12
C SER A 30 -4.65 3.29 -1.26
N ARG A 31 -5.12 4.49 -1.65
CA ARG A 31 -4.74 5.20 -2.87
C ARG A 31 -5.09 4.45 -4.17
N ILE A 32 -6.02 3.50 -4.13
CA ILE A 32 -6.50 2.72 -5.28
C ILE A 32 -8.03 2.77 -5.32
N ILE A 33 -8.57 3.11 -6.49
CA ILE A 33 -9.97 2.91 -6.85
C ILE A 33 -10.03 1.55 -7.55
N GLY A 34 -10.60 0.55 -6.88
CA GLY A 34 -10.64 -0.84 -7.35
C GLY A 34 -12.07 -1.37 -7.52
N PRO A 35 -12.22 -2.59 -8.06
CA PRO A 35 -13.51 -3.25 -8.21
C PRO A 35 -14.05 -3.70 -6.85
N ARG A 36 -15.30 -4.18 -6.77
CA ARG A 36 -15.88 -4.65 -5.49
C ARG A 36 -14.98 -5.63 -4.71
N THR A 37 -14.28 -6.55 -5.39
CA THR A 37 -13.38 -7.54 -4.77
C THR A 37 -12.17 -6.91 -4.05
N PHE A 38 -11.85 -5.65 -4.33
CA PHE A 38 -10.81 -4.90 -3.64
C PHE A 38 -11.17 -4.56 -2.19
N PHE A 39 -12.45 -4.38 -1.88
CA PHE A 39 -12.90 -3.88 -0.59
C PHE A 39 -13.07 -5.01 0.43
N THR A 40 -12.38 -4.93 1.57
CA THR A 40 -12.63 -5.84 2.70
C THR A 40 -13.98 -5.58 3.37
N LYS A 41 -14.34 -4.30 3.50
CA LYS A 41 -15.67 -3.86 3.93
C LYS A 41 -16.22 -2.95 2.84
N TYR A 42 -17.34 -3.36 2.26
CA TYR A 42 -17.93 -2.70 1.11
C TYR A 42 -19.34 -2.24 1.44
N TYR A 43 -19.68 -1.04 0.98
CA TYR A 43 -21.02 -0.48 1.03
C TYR A 43 -21.57 -0.46 -0.39
N GLN A 44 -22.83 -0.86 -0.58
CA GLN A 44 -23.43 -0.97 -1.90
C GLN A 44 -23.30 0.34 -2.70
N ASP A 45 -22.80 0.25 -3.93
CA ASP A 45 -22.73 1.34 -4.91
C ASP A 45 -22.66 0.79 -6.35
N LEU A 46 -22.19 1.62 -7.29
CA LEU A 46 -22.11 1.32 -8.70
C LEU A 46 -21.22 0.11 -9.03
N LEU A 47 -20.28 -0.28 -8.15
CA LEU A 47 -19.41 -1.45 -8.36
C LEU A 47 -20.19 -2.78 -8.33
N ASP A 48 -21.43 -2.81 -7.85
CA ASP A 48 -22.32 -3.97 -7.96
C ASP A 48 -22.85 -4.18 -9.37
N LEU A 49 -22.92 -3.11 -10.18
CA LEU A 49 -23.32 -3.18 -11.59
C LEU A 49 -22.14 -3.53 -12.50
N GLY A 50 -20.90 -3.35 -12.02
CA GLY A 50 -19.66 -3.61 -12.74
C GLY A 50 -18.81 -4.70 -12.10
N SER A 51 -19.35 -5.91 -11.87
CA SER A 51 -18.63 -6.94 -11.12
C SER A 51 -17.24 -7.22 -11.71
N GLY A 52 -16.21 -7.03 -10.87
CA GLY A 52 -14.81 -7.22 -11.26
C GLY A 52 -14.15 -6.04 -11.99
N SER A 53 -14.83 -4.90 -12.15
CA SER A 53 -14.27 -3.71 -12.80
C SER A 53 -14.79 -2.42 -12.14
N VAL A 54 -14.17 -1.29 -12.50
CA VAL A 54 -14.58 0.06 -12.10
C VAL A 54 -15.27 0.73 -13.30
N PRO A 55 -16.56 1.10 -13.19
CA PRO A 55 -17.26 1.86 -14.21
C PRO A 55 -16.73 3.31 -14.26
N VAL A 56 -16.37 3.77 -15.44
CA VAL A 56 -15.86 5.12 -15.72
C VAL A 56 -16.82 5.79 -16.71
N LEU A 57 -17.50 6.84 -16.27
CA LEU A 57 -18.53 7.55 -17.04
C LEU A 57 -17.89 8.65 -17.88
N SER A 58 -18.31 8.79 -19.15
CA SER A 58 -17.89 9.90 -20.03
C SER A 58 -18.51 11.24 -19.64
N GLU A 59 -19.69 11.18 -19.01
CA GLU A 59 -20.49 12.33 -18.61
C GLU A 59 -21.00 12.13 -17.16
N PRO A 60 -21.46 13.20 -16.49
CA PRO A 60 -21.99 13.07 -15.13
C PRO A 60 -23.20 12.11 -15.05
N PRO A 61 -23.39 11.42 -13.91
CA PRO A 61 -24.47 10.45 -13.74
C PRO A 61 -25.85 11.12 -13.62
N ALA A 62 -26.86 10.45 -14.17
CA ALA A 62 -28.26 10.74 -13.95
C ALA A 62 -28.71 10.33 -12.53
N SER A 63 -29.90 10.81 -12.13
CA SER A 63 -30.39 10.65 -10.75
C SER A 63 -30.55 9.18 -10.33
N ASP A 64 -30.95 8.31 -11.26
CA ASP A 64 -31.13 6.88 -10.99
C ASP A 64 -29.82 6.17 -10.61
N LEU A 65 -28.69 6.58 -11.17
CA LEU A 65 -27.36 6.12 -10.75
C LEU A 65 -26.95 6.72 -9.40
N VAL A 66 -27.23 8.00 -9.18
CA VAL A 66 -26.96 8.66 -7.89
C VAL A 66 -27.73 7.98 -6.75
N ASP A 67 -28.95 7.54 -7.00
CA ASP A 67 -29.77 6.78 -6.06
C ASP A 67 -29.11 5.44 -5.68
N VAL A 68 -28.47 4.75 -6.63
CA VAL A 68 -27.72 3.50 -6.36
C VAL A 68 -26.57 3.75 -5.39
N ALA A 69 -25.79 4.81 -5.59
CA ALA A 69 -24.70 5.18 -4.67
C ALA A 69 -25.21 5.69 -3.30
N SER A 70 -26.47 6.12 -3.24
CA SER A 70 -27.11 6.66 -2.04
C SER A 70 -28.00 5.65 -1.31
N ALA A 71 -28.12 4.42 -1.80
CA ALA A 71 -29.07 3.42 -1.31
C ALA A 71 -28.89 3.08 0.19
N SER A 72 -27.68 3.28 0.73
CA SER A 72 -27.41 3.11 2.16
C SER A 72 -27.56 4.44 2.92
N VAL A 73 -28.41 4.45 3.94
CA VAL A 73 -28.89 5.62 4.72
C VAL A 73 -27.78 6.53 5.32
N GLN A 74 -26.52 6.12 5.27
CA GLN A 74 -25.39 6.84 5.89
C GLN A 74 -24.20 7.12 4.96
N THR A 75 -24.31 6.78 3.67
CA THR A 75 -23.14 6.78 2.78
C THR A 75 -23.07 8.02 1.90
N GLY A 76 -24.19 8.48 1.31
CA GLY A 76 -24.26 9.66 0.44
C GLY A 76 -23.34 9.56 -0.81
N PRO A 77 -23.70 10.18 -1.94
CA PRO A 77 -22.96 10.02 -3.16
C PRO A 77 -21.70 10.91 -3.16
N ALA A 78 -20.64 10.43 -3.82
CA ALA A 78 -19.44 11.18 -4.13
C ALA A 78 -19.02 10.86 -5.57
N LEU A 79 -18.63 11.88 -6.31
CA LEU A 79 -18.22 11.74 -7.71
C LEU A 79 -16.74 12.10 -7.85
N LEU A 80 -15.94 11.16 -8.33
CA LEU A 80 -14.51 11.35 -8.55
C LEU A 80 -14.29 11.74 -10.00
N GLU A 81 -13.62 12.86 -10.23
CA GLU A 81 -13.22 13.32 -11.55
C GLU A 81 -11.79 12.89 -11.82
N ILE A 82 -11.56 12.26 -12.97
CA ILE A 82 -10.24 11.91 -13.48
C ILE A 82 -10.05 12.54 -14.85
N MET A 83 -8.82 12.92 -15.18
CA MET A 83 -8.48 13.46 -16.49
C MET A 83 -7.86 12.37 -17.36
N THR A 84 -8.46 12.13 -18.52
CA THR A 84 -7.97 11.14 -19.50
C THR A 84 -7.59 11.81 -20.81
N PRO A 85 -6.55 11.35 -21.53
CA PRO A 85 -6.27 11.85 -22.87
C PRO A 85 -7.47 11.67 -23.81
N VAL A 86 -7.79 12.69 -24.59
CA VAL A 86 -8.81 12.61 -25.65
C VAL A 86 -8.25 11.72 -26.75
N THR A 87 -8.98 10.67 -27.07
CA THR A 87 -8.71 9.82 -28.22
C THR A 87 -9.63 10.22 -29.38
N ASN A 88 -9.18 10.00 -30.61
CA ASN A 88 -10.01 10.26 -31.81
C ASN A 88 -11.11 9.20 -32.03
N VAL A 89 -11.35 8.33 -31.04
CA VAL A 89 -12.34 7.27 -31.09
C VAL A 89 -13.56 7.73 -30.28
N PRO A 90 -14.80 7.62 -30.82
CA PRO A 90 -16.00 7.90 -30.04
C PRO A 90 -15.98 7.10 -28.73
N GLN A 91 -15.99 7.81 -27.61
CA GLN A 91 -15.96 7.19 -26.29
C GLN A 91 -17.37 6.68 -25.97
N ALA A 92 -17.46 5.44 -25.50
CA ALA A 92 -18.72 4.92 -24.98
C ALA A 92 -19.16 5.75 -23.75
N PRO A 93 -20.47 5.86 -23.48
CA PRO A 93 -20.98 6.55 -22.29
C PRO A 93 -20.36 6.03 -20.98
N VAL A 94 -20.01 4.74 -20.97
CA VAL A 94 -19.41 4.03 -19.85
C VAL A 94 -18.29 3.14 -20.37
N ASP A 95 -17.13 3.20 -19.74
CA ASP A 95 -16.02 2.27 -19.92
C ASP A 95 -15.77 1.48 -18.63
N PHE A 96 -15.14 0.32 -18.75
CA PHE A 96 -14.74 -0.50 -17.60
C PHE A 96 -13.22 -0.65 -17.55
N VAL A 97 -12.64 -0.21 -16.45
CA VAL A 97 -11.23 -0.40 -16.14
C VAL A 97 -11.08 -1.34 -14.96
N GLU A 98 -9.94 -2.00 -14.84
CA GLU A 98 -9.71 -2.89 -13.70
C GLU A 98 -9.58 -2.08 -12.40
N SER A 99 -8.75 -1.03 -12.41
CA SER A 99 -8.54 -0.14 -11.28
C SER A 99 -7.93 1.19 -11.74
N VAL A 100 -8.03 2.21 -10.90
CA VAL A 100 -7.48 3.56 -11.15
C VAL A 100 -6.67 4.00 -9.92
N PRO A 101 -5.44 4.53 -10.09
CA PRO A 101 -4.71 5.09 -8.97
C PRO A 101 -5.39 6.38 -8.49
N MET A 102 -5.51 6.57 -7.18
CA MET A 102 -6.14 7.77 -6.61
C MET A 102 -5.42 9.07 -7.01
N ALA A 103 -4.14 8.98 -7.39
CA ALA A 103 -3.37 10.09 -7.94
C ALA A 103 -3.87 10.62 -9.30
N ALA A 104 -4.75 9.88 -9.98
CA ALA A 104 -5.40 10.33 -11.22
C ALA A 104 -6.63 11.22 -10.97
N VAL A 105 -7.13 11.26 -9.72
CA VAL A 105 -8.28 12.07 -9.34
C VAL A 105 -7.89 13.53 -9.22
N THR A 106 -8.53 14.39 -10.01
CA THR A 106 -8.32 15.84 -10.00
C THR A 106 -9.31 16.55 -9.08
N ALA A 107 -10.51 16.01 -8.91
CA ALA A 107 -11.53 16.54 -8.04
C ALA A 107 -12.41 15.44 -7.43
N ILE A 108 -12.90 15.70 -6.22
CA ILE A 108 -13.91 14.92 -5.52
C ILE A 108 -15.09 15.85 -5.30
N HIS A 109 -16.18 15.55 -5.97
CA HIS A 109 -17.39 16.35 -5.97
C HIS A 109 -18.41 15.78 -4.99
N LEU A 110 -19.04 16.66 -4.24
CA LEU A 110 -20.13 16.36 -3.30
C LEU A 110 -21.39 17.15 -3.69
N PRO A 111 -22.59 16.62 -3.44
CA PRO A 111 -23.83 17.21 -3.95
C PRO A 111 -24.27 18.47 -3.17
N SER A 112 -23.73 18.71 -1.97
CA SER A 112 -24.11 19.86 -1.14
C SER A 112 -23.06 20.20 -0.08
N ASP A 113 -23.14 21.41 0.47
CA ASP A 113 -22.34 21.82 1.63
C ASP A 113 -22.60 20.96 2.86
N ALA A 114 -23.83 20.45 3.04
CA ALA A 114 -24.15 19.54 4.13
C ALA A 114 -23.37 18.23 4.00
N SER A 115 -23.30 17.69 2.78
CA SER A 115 -22.52 16.48 2.48
C SER A 115 -21.02 16.69 2.72
N LEU A 116 -20.49 17.88 2.36
CA LEU A 116 -19.10 18.26 2.63
C LEU A 116 -18.80 18.37 4.13
N ARG A 117 -19.69 19.01 4.90
CA ARG A 117 -19.53 19.11 6.36
C ARG A 117 -19.51 17.74 7.02
N GLU A 118 -20.44 16.86 6.65
CA GLU A 118 -20.49 15.51 7.20
C GLU A 118 -19.26 14.69 6.80
N TYR A 119 -18.80 14.82 5.55
CA TYR A 119 -17.58 14.17 5.09
C TYR A 119 -16.36 14.61 5.91
N ARG A 120 -16.17 15.93 6.10
CA ARG A 120 -15.08 16.50 6.90
C ARG A 120 -15.14 16.16 8.39
N ALA A 121 -16.32 15.87 8.92
CA ALA A 121 -16.49 15.48 10.31
C ALA A 121 -15.80 14.13 10.62
N ARG A 122 -15.59 13.28 9.60
CA ARG A 122 -14.94 11.97 9.76
C ARG A 122 -13.45 12.09 9.44
N LYS A 123 -12.61 11.99 10.47
CA LYS A 123 -11.14 11.98 10.33
C LYS A 123 -10.61 10.58 10.55
N TYR A 124 -9.77 10.13 9.62
CA TYR A 124 -9.10 8.84 9.71
C TYR A 124 -7.59 9.04 9.65
N ARG A 125 -6.85 8.39 10.55
CA ARG A 125 -5.38 8.55 10.67
C ARG A 125 -4.60 7.97 9.50
N ASN A 126 -5.24 7.16 8.65
CA ASN A 126 -4.68 6.47 7.48
C ASN A 126 -5.06 7.14 6.15
N ILE A 127 -5.72 8.30 6.18
CA ILE A 127 -6.07 9.06 4.97
C ILE A 127 -5.21 10.34 4.93
N HIS A 128 -4.51 10.54 3.81
CA HIS A 128 -3.75 11.77 3.58
C HIS A 128 -4.70 12.96 3.45
N PRO A 129 -4.30 14.17 3.90
CA PRO A 129 -5.06 15.38 3.64
C PRO A 129 -5.35 15.57 2.16
N HIS A 130 -6.58 15.94 1.83
CA HIS A 130 -7.06 16.07 0.44
C HIS A 130 -8.16 17.13 0.31
N ASP A 131 -8.25 18.08 1.25
CA ASP A 131 -9.25 19.16 1.22
C ASP A 131 -9.13 20.02 -0.05
N ASN A 132 -7.95 20.09 -0.66
CA ASN A 132 -7.66 20.86 -1.86
C ASN A 132 -8.32 20.32 -3.13
N ILE A 133 -8.85 19.10 -3.12
CA ILE A 133 -9.59 18.52 -4.25
C ILE A 133 -11.07 18.32 -3.95
N LEU A 134 -11.56 18.73 -2.77
CA LEU A 134 -12.99 18.63 -2.42
C LEU A 134 -13.77 19.82 -2.98
N ASN A 135 -14.84 19.54 -3.73
CA ASN A 135 -15.72 20.54 -4.31
C ASN A 135 -17.20 20.23 -4.02
N VAL A 136 -18.03 21.27 -4.00
CA VAL A 136 -19.49 21.16 -3.94
C VAL A 136 -20.05 21.56 -5.31
N THR A 137 -20.55 20.59 -6.06
CA THR A 137 -20.99 20.79 -7.45
C THR A 137 -22.31 20.04 -7.70
N PRO A 138 -23.45 20.58 -7.22
CA PRO A 138 -24.74 19.89 -7.32
C PRO A 138 -25.13 19.53 -8.77
N ALA A 139 -24.74 20.36 -9.74
CA ALA A 139 -25.04 20.16 -11.16
C ALA A 139 -24.42 18.88 -11.76
N LEU A 140 -23.34 18.34 -11.17
CA LEU A 140 -22.74 17.08 -11.62
C LEU A 140 -23.51 15.83 -11.14
N PHE A 141 -24.55 16.00 -10.33
CA PHE A 141 -25.40 14.89 -9.85
C PHE A 141 -26.75 14.83 -10.59
N THR A 142 -26.88 15.57 -11.70
CA THR A 142 -28.09 15.63 -12.53
C THR A 142 -27.75 15.45 -14.01
N GLY A 143 -26.78 14.58 -14.29
CA GLY A 143 -26.31 14.31 -15.65
C GLY A 143 -27.21 13.36 -16.43
N THR A 144 -26.64 12.73 -17.46
CA THR A 144 -27.35 12.02 -18.53
C THR A 144 -27.11 10.51 -18.51
N VAL A 145 -25.94 10.07 -18.04
CA VAL A 145 -25.57 8.64 -18.00
C VAL A 145 -26.41 7.94 -16.95
N ASN A 146 -27.26 7.02 -17.38
CA ASN A 146 -28.24 6.34 -16.54
C ASN A 146 -27.83 4.88 -16.26
N ARG A 147 -28.62 4.19 -15.43
CA ARG A 147 -28.35 2.80 -15.04
C ARG A 147 -28.31 1.83 -16.22
N ASN A 148 -29.16 2.03 -17.22
CA ASN A 148 -29.22 1.14 -18.38
C ASN A 148 -27.95 1.27 -19.24
N ASP A 149 -27.37 2.46 -19.34
CA ASP A 149 -26.11 2.68 -20.07
C ASP A 149 -24.98 1.83 -19.46
N VAL A 150 -24.89 1.78 -18.12
CA VAL A 150 -23.89 0.97 -17.40
C VAL A 150 -24.11 -0.52 -17.63
N VAL A 151 -25.35 -1.00 -17.52
CA VAL A 151 -25.67 -2.43 -17.71
C VAL A 151 -25.40 -2.85 -19.16
N GLN A 152 -25.85 -2.05 -20.13
CA GLN A 152 -25.64 -2.33 -21.55
C GLN A 152 -24.14 -2.33 -21.91
N ALA A 153 -23.36 -1.39 -21.37
CA ALA A 153 -21.92 -1.37 -21.55
C ALA A 153 -21.25 -2.61 -20.92
N PHE A 154 -21.71 -3.04 -19.74
CA PHE A 154 -21.15 -4.20 -19.05
C PHE A 154 -21.32 -5.50 -19.84
N ASP A 155 -22.49 -5.67 -20.48
CA ASP A 155 -22.82 -6.85 -21.28
C ASP A 155 -22.13 -6.88 -22.65
N SER A 156 -21.83 -5.69 -23.21
CA SER A 156 -21.30 -5.55 -24.58
C SER A 156 -19.78 -5.42 -24.66
N GLN A 157 -19.11 -4.97 -23.61
CA GLN A 157 -17.67 -4.71 -23.62
C GLN A 157 -16.85 -5.91 -23.15
N LYS A 158 -15.69 -6.12 -23.80
CA LYS A 158 -14.67 -7.04 -23.29
C LYS A 158 -13.98 -6.40 -22.09
N ARG A 159 -14.04 -7.08 -20.94
CA ARG A 159 -13.51 -6.57 -19.67
C ARG A 159 -12.16 -7.23 -19.30
N PRO A 160 -11.32 -6.55 -18.52
CA PRO A 160 -10.15 -7.18 -17.89
C PRO A 160 -10.58 -8.36 -17.02
N ALA A 161 -9.76 -9.40 -16.95
CA ALA A 161 -9.98 -10.49 -16.01
C ALA A 161 -9.84 -9.93 -14.58
N PRO A 162 -10.85 -10.07 -13.71
CA PRO A 162 -10.79 -9.49 -12.38
C PRO A 162 -9.77 -10.20 -11.51
N ARG A 163 -8.95 -9.43 -10.78
CA ARG A 163 -8.20 -9.95 -9.65
C ARG A 163 -9.14 -10.31 -8.50
N ASP A 164 -8.86 -11.43 -7.86
CA ASP A 164 -9.58 -11.86 -6.67
C ASP A 164 -9.21 -11.00 -5.44
N ALA A 165 -9.99 -11.18 -4.36
CA ALA A 165 -9.79 -10.44 -3.12
C ALA A 165 -8.44 -10.77 -2.45
N GLU A 166 -7.92 -11.99 -2.65
CA GLU A 166 -6.64 -12.42 -2.10
C GLU A 166 -5.47 -11.66 -2.76
N THR A 167 -5.51 -11.51 -4.09
CA THR A 167 -4.54 -10.75 -4.86
C THR A 167 -4.54 -9.29 -4.43
N TRP A 168 -5.71 -8.67 -4.31
CA TRP A 168 -5.81 -7.28 -3.82
C TRP A 168 -5.28 -7.11 -2.40
N ARG A 169 -5.61 -8.05 -1.51
CA ARG A 169 -5.06 -8.09 -0.15
C ARG A 169 -3.53 -8.17 -0.21
N ARG A 170 -2.97 -9.08 -0.99
CA ARG A 170 -1.52 -9.27 -1.13
C ARG A 170 -0.84 -7.99 -1.64
N ILE A 171 -1.43 -7.30 -2.61
CA ILE A 171 -0.94 -6.00 -3.09
C ILE A 171 -0.91 -4.97 -1.95
N ASP A 172 -1.98 -4.83 -1.18
CA ASP A 172 -2.03 -3.89 -0.03
C ASP A 172 -0.97 -4.22 1.03
N ARG A 173 -0.76 -5.51 1.30
CA ARG A 173 0.22 -6.04 2.27
C ARG A 173 1.65 -5.74 1.82
N VAL A 174 1.99 -6.03 0.56
CA VAL A 174 3.32 -5.73 0.00
C VAL A 174 3.59 -4.22 -0.03
N ARG A 175 2.59 -3.41 -0.37
CA ARG A 175 2.71 -1.94 -0.30
C ARG A 175 2.95 -1.43 1.12
N GLY A 176 2.30 -2.04 2.11
CA GLY A 176 2.54 -1.76 3.52
C GLY A 176 3.99 -2.10 3.92
N ALA A 177 4.49 -3.25 3.50
CA ALA A 177 5.88 -3.68 3.74
C ALA A 177 6.91 -2.70 3.14
N LEU A 178 6.69 -2.25 1.89
CA LEU A 178 7.54 -1.26 1.22
C LEU A 178 7.54 0.08 1.95
N SER A 179 6.36 0.58 2.31
CA SER A 179 6.20 1.83 3.07
C SER A 179 6.94 1.76 4.41
N ALA A 180 6.79 0.65 5.13
CA ALA A 180 7.44 0.43 6.41
C ALA A 180 8.97 0.30 6.31
N CYS A 181 9.49 -0.35 5.25
CA CYS A 181 10.93 -0.44 4.99
C CYS A 181 11.59 0.94 4.91
N ILE A 182 10.92 1.88 4.23
CA ILE A 182 11.40 3.26 4.06
C ILE A 182 11.19 4.07 5.35
N ALA A 183 10.05 3.89 6.03
CA ALA A 183 9.77 4.56 7.30
C ALA A 183 10.80 4.22 8.38
N ALA A 184 11.30 2.98 8.38
CA ALA A 184 12.33 2.48 9.29
C ALA A 184 13.77 2.84 8.90
N ALA A 185 13.97 3.57 7.80
CA ALA A 185 15.30 4.06 7.44
C ALA A 185 15.66 5.27 8.31
N ASP A 186 16.67 5.06 9.17
CA ASP A 186 17.13 6.02 10.18
C ASP A 186 18.55 6.56 9.88
N ASP A 187 19.28 5.90 8.98
CA ASP A 187 20.65 6.26 8.56
C ASP A 187 20.85 6.06 7.05
N GLU A 188 22.00 6.49 6.51
CA GLU A 188 22.29 6.36 5.08
C GLU A 188 22.24 4.90 4.60
N ALA A 189 22.77 3.96 5.38
CA ALA A 189 22.88 2.57 4.99
C ALA A 189 21.49 1.90 4.88
N THR A 190 20.63 2.09 5.88
CA THR A 190 19.22 1.66 5.90
C THR A 190 18.43 2.34 4.78
N LEU A 191 18.70 3.61 4.48
CA LEU A 191 18.02 4.35 3.41
C LEU A 191 18.39 3.83 2.01
N ARG A 192 19.68 3.58 1.75
CA ARG A 192 20.15 2.95 0.50
C ARG A 192 19.61 1.53 0.34
N ARG A 193 19.57 0.75 1.43
CA ARG A 193 18.91 -0.57 1.43
C ARG A 193 17.44 -0.46 1.09
N ALA A 194 16.70 0.46 1.72
CA ALA A 194 15.29 0.68 1.42
C ALA A 194 15.08 1.04 -0.06
N ALA A 195 15.91 1.94 -0.59
CA ALA A 195 15.89 2.32 -2.01
C ALA A 195 16.07 1.11 -2.94
N SER A 196 16.97 0.18 -2.61
CA SER A 196 17.24 -1.03 -3.40
C SER A 196 16.08 -2.04 -3.45
N VAL A 197 15.12 -1.93 -2.52
CA VAL A 197 13.95 -2.81 -2.45
C VAL A 197 12.77 -2.25 -3.25
N ILE A 198 12.81 -0.96 -3.62
CA ILE A 198 11.78 -0.32 -4.41
C ILE A 198 11.97 -0.72 -5.88
N ASP A 199 11.14 -1.65 -6.36
CA ASP A 199 11.12 -2.12 -7.75
C ASP A 199 9.67 -2.50 -8.11
N LYS A 200 9.22 -2.13 -9.32
CA LYS A 200 7.85 -2.39 -9.80
C LYS A 200 7.48 -3.88 -9.77
N ASN A 201 8.46 -4.77 -9.95
CA ASN A 201 8.25 -6.23 -9.95
C ASN A 201 8.04 -6.80 -8.54
N VAL A 202 8.22 -5.99 -7.48
CA VAL A 202 8.11 -6.41 -6.08
C VAL A 202 6.67 -6.58 -5.65
N LEU A 203 5.70 -5.91 -6.29
CA LEU A 203 4.29 -5.97 -5.89
C LEU A 203 3.69 -7.39 -5.88
N VAL A 204 4.39 -8.36 -6.46
CA VAL A 204 3.97 -9.77 -6.55
C VAL A 204 4.99 -10.75 -5.92
N SER A 205 6.20 -10.32 -5.53
CA SER A 205 7.27 -11.22 -5.09
C SER A 205 7.96 -10.82 -3.78
N SER A 206 7.85 -11.70 -2.78
CA SER A 206 8.50 -11.58 -1.46
C SER A 206 10.02 -11.81 -1.48
N SER A 207 10.57 -12.38 -2.57
CA SER A 207 11.99 -12.74 -2.65
C SER A 207 12.94 -11.55 -2.62
N ARG A 208 12.47 -10.36 -3.00
CA ARG A 208 13.26 -9.12 -2.97
C ARG A 208 13.59 -8.67 -1.55
N PHE A 209 12.69 -8.85 -0.59
CA PHE A 209 12.98 -8.52 0.81
C PHE A 209 14.09 -9.39 1.40
N LEU A 210 14.33 -10.59 0.86
CA LEU A 210 15.44 -11.45 1.30
C LEU A 210 16.82 -10.85 0.98
N SER A 211 16.90 -9.94 0.00
CA SER A 211 18.16 -9.25 -0.33
C SER A 211 18.64 -8.32 0.80
N LEU A 212 17.73 -7.90 1.70
CA LEU A 212 18.05 -7.09 2.87
C LEU A 212 18.87 -7.84 3.94
N LEU A 213 18.90 -9.17 3.87
CA LEU A 213 19.58 -10.05 4.84
C LEU A 213 21.03 -10.35 4.44
N ASN A 214 21.58 -9.67 3.43
CA ASN A 214 22.96 -9.87 3.01
C ASN A 214 23.90 -9.49 4.16
N SER A 215 24.43 -10.51 4.83
CA SER A 215 25.35 -10.36 5.95
C SER A 215 26.55 -11.28 5.79
N SER A 216 27.71 -10.85 6.29
CA SER A 216 28.96 -11.62 6.30
C SER A 216 28.94 -12.83 7.27
N ARG A 217 27.75 -13.34 7.63
CA ARG A 217 27.57 -14.47 8.55
C ARG A 217 27.91 -15.81 7.90
N PRO A 218 28.17 -16.86 8.72
CA PRO A 218 28.26 -18.23 8.25
C PRO A 218 27.09 -18.62 7.33
N ARG A 219 27.38 -19.44 6.31
CA ARG A 219 26.42 -19.82 5.26
C ARG A 219 25.11 -20.40 5.81
N GLU A 220 25.19 -21.24 6.84
CA GLU A 220 24.04 -21.89 7.47
C GLU A 220 23.13 -20.90 8.21
N LEU A 221 23.70 -19.93 8.93
CA LEU A 221 22.92 -18.87 9.59
C LEU A 221 22.24 -17.97 8.57
N ASN A 222 22.93 -17.64 7.46
CA ASN A 222 22.34 -16.89 6.36
C ASN A 222 21.21 -17.67 5.66
N ALA A 223 21.37 -18.99 5.48
CA ALA A 223 20.31 -19.84 4.95
C ALA A 223 19.09 -19.87 5.89
N ALA A 224 19.34 -20.01 7.19
CA ALA A 224 18.30 -20.02 8.21
C ALA A 224 17.55 -18.68 8.29
N ASP A 225 18.26 -17.55 8.27
CA ASP A 225 17.67 -16.22 8.28
C ASP A 225 16.79 -15.98 7.04
N ARG A 226 17.25 -16.41 5.85
CA ARG A 226 16.45 -16.29 4.61
C ARG A 226 15.21 -17.18 4.63
N ALA A 227 15.35 -18.44 5.05
CA ALA A 227 14.23 -19.37 5.12
C ALA A 227 13.18 -18.90 6.14
N LEU A 228 13.60 -18.50 7.34
CA LEU A 228 12.70 -17.96 8.35
C LEU A 228 12.04 -16.65 7.88
N THR A 229 12.78 -15.75 7.21
CA THR A 229 12.18 -14.51 6.69
C THR A 229 11.15 -14.78 5.61
N ALA A 230 11.45 -15.67 4.66
CA ALA A 230 10.51 -16.04 3.61
C ALA A 230 9.22 -16.62 4.19
N ALA A 231 9.35 -17.57 5.13
CA ALA A 231 8.21 -18.16 5.81
C ALA A 231 7.44 -17.14 6.65
N ALA A 232 8.13 -16.28 7.41
CA ALA A 232 7.49 -15.24 8.20
C ALA A 232 6.71 -14.25 7.31
N LEU A 233 7.31 -13.76 6.21
CA LEU A 233 6.63 -12.88 5.26
C LEU A 233 5.37 -13.52 4.68
N GLU A 234 5.48 -14.76 4.22
CA GLU A 234 4.36 -15.48 3.63
C GLU A 234 3.21 -15.65 4.64
N ILE A 235 3.54 -15.99 5.89
CA ILE A 235 2.53 -16.13 6.94
C ILE A 235 1.91 -14.78 7.30
N VAL A 236 2.68 -13.70 7.47
CA VAL A 236 2.13 -12.40 7.89
C VAL A 236 1.34 -11.71 6.78
N ILE A 237 1.74 -11.84 5.50
CA ILE A 237 1.00 -11.29 4.35
C ILE A 237 -0.39 -11.94 4.26
N ASN A 238 -0.46 -13.24 4.51
CA ASN A 238 -1.69 -14.03 4.44
C ASN A 238 -2.44 -14.12 5.78
N ASN A 239 -2.07 -13.29 6.77
CA ASN A 239 -2.79 -13.18 8.03
C ASN A 239 -3.58 -11.86 8.08
N ASP A 240 -4.76 -11.83 8.71
CA ASP A 240 -5.45 -10.59 9.04
C ASP A 240 -5.59 -10.46 10.54
N VAL A 241 -4.97 -9.41 11.10
CA VAL A 241 -5.04 -9.05 12.53
C VAL A 241 -6.50 -8.89 13.00
N LYS A 242 -7.42 -8.56 12.08
CA LYS A 242 -8.86 -8.46 12.35
C LYS A 242 -9.52 -9.79 12.72
N ASP A 243 -8.95 -10.92 12.31
CA ASP A 243 -9.52 -12.25 12.56
C ASP A 243 -9.10 -12.85 13.93
N ALA A 244 -8.36 -12.06 14.72
CA ALA A 244 -7.75 -12.29 16.04
C ALA A 244 -6.22 -12.41 15.98
N TRP A 245 -5.54 -11.40 16.52
CA TRP A 245 -4.10 -11.42 16.73
C TRP A 245 -3.72 -12.54 17.70
N ASN A 246 -3.08 -13.59 17.17
CA ASN A 246 -2.58 -14.71 17.96
C ASN A 246 -1.11 -14.98 17.61
N PRO A 247 -0.18 -14.35 18.34
CA PRO A 247 1.26 -14.54 18.13
C PRO A 247 1.72 -15.99 18.17
N VAL A 248 1.10 -16.83 19.01
CA VAL A 248 1.45 -18.26 19.13
C VAL A 248 1.07 -19.01 17.86
N ALA A 249 -0.15 -18.79 17.35
CA ALA A 249 -0.60 -19.39 16.11
C ALA A 249 0.27 -18.99 14.90
N ILE A 250 0.78 -17.75 14.88
CA ILE A 250 1.73 -17.29 13.85
C ILE A 250 3.04 -18.08 13.92
N ILE A 251 3.61 -18.23 15.12
CA ILE A 251 4.84 -19.00 15.33
C ILE A 251 4.64 -20.46 14.89
N ASP A 252 3.52 -21.08 15.25
CA ASP A 252 3.24 -22.47 14.90
C ASP A 252 3.05 -22.67 13.39
N ARG A 253 2.36 -21.74 12.70
CA ARG A 253 2.26 -21.74 11.23
C ARG A 253 3.63 -21.60 10.57
N ILE A 254 4.46 -20.67 11.02
CA ILE A 254 5.84 -20.50 10.51
C ILE A 254 6.65 -21.79 10.73
N ARG A 255 6.56 -22.39 11.93
CA ARG A 255 7.25 -23.65 12.23
C ARG A 255 6.82 -24.73 11.25
N SER A 256 5.52 -24.87 10.97
CA SER A 256 5.00 -25.85 10.03
C SER A 256 5.49 -25.65 8.58
N THR A 257 5.70 -24.39 8.16
CA THR A 257 6.21 -24.05 6.81
C THR A 257 7.68 -24.39 6.62
N VAL A 258 8.48 -24.33 7.69
CA VAL A 258 9.94 -24.53 7.62
C VAL A 258 10.38 -25.93 8.06
N SER A 259 9.42 -26.83 8.34
CA SER A 259 9.69 -28.19 8.81
C SER A 259 10.42 -29.04 7.76
N SER A 260 11.74 -29.11 7.87
CA SER A 260 12.62 -30.15 7.31
C SER A 260 13.51 -30.70 8.44
N ASP A 261 14.18 -31.85 8.26
CA ASP A 261 15.11 -32.41 9.27
C ASP A 261 16.59 -31.98 9.07
N ASP A 262 16.79 -30.87 8.38
CA ASP A 262 18.13 -30.36 8.10
C ASP A 262 18.66 -29.40 9.19
N VAL A 263 19.94 -29.04 9.07
CA VAL A 263 20.62 -28.12 10.00
C VAL A 263 19.93 -26.75 10.05
N THR A 264 19.41 -26.26 8.93
CA THR A 264 18.73 -24.97 8.82
C THR A 264 17.45 -24.97 9.66
N ALA A 265 16.63 -26.00 9.52
CA ALA A 265 15.39 -26.15 10.28
C ALA A 265 15.64 -26.27 11.78
N ARG A 266 16.69 -26.98 12.21
CA ARG A 266 17.08 -27.05 13.63
C ARG A 266 17.48 -25.69 14.21
N ILE A 267 18.25 -24.89 13.46
CA ILE A 267 18.62 -23.52 13.85
C ILE A 267 17.36 -22.65 13.99
N ILE A 268 16.44 -22.74 13.03
CA ILE A 268 15.19 -21.99 13.04
C ILE A 268 14.32 -22.40 14.22
N ALA A 269 14.13 -23.69 14.46
CA ALA A 269 13.35 -24.22 15.57
C ALA A 269 13.87 -23.74 16.93
N ALA A 270 15.19 -23.75 17.15
CA ALA A 270 15.79 -23.24 18.38
C ALA A 270 15.49 -21.74 18.60
N ASN A 271 15.55 -20.93 17.54
CA ASN A 271 15.23 -19.51 17.62
C ASN A 271 13.72 -19.28 17.85
N LEU A 272 12.84 -20.00 17.14
CA LEU A 272 11.38 -19.89 17.32
C LEU A 272 10.91 -20.35 18.70
N ASN A 273 11.55 -21.35 19.29
CA ASN A 273 11.27 -21.75 20.67
C ASN A 273 11.55 -20.60 21.64
N ARG A 274 12.67 -19.90 21.46
CA ARG A 274 12.99 -18.72 22.27
C ARG A 274 11.98 -17.58 22.08
N VAL A 275 11.55 -17.32 20.84
CA VAL A 275 10.50 -16.33 20.54
C VAL A 275 9.20 -16.72 21.26
N SER A 276 8.80 -17.99 21.17
CA SER A 276 7.59 -18.52 21.81
C SER A 276 7.61 -18.39 23.33
N GLU A 277 8.74 -18.70 23.98
CA GLU A 277 8.90 -18.50 25.44
C GLU A 277 8.66 -17.05 25.87
N ILE A 278 9.13 -16.09 25.08
CA ILE A 278 8.98 -14.67 25.41
C ILE A 278 7.54 -14.21 25.17
N VAL A 279 6.97 -14.54 24.01
CA VAL A 279 5.60 -14.18 23.63
C VAL A 279 4.55 -14.79 24.57
N THR A 280 4.83 -15.97 25.11
CA THR A 280 3.95 -16.64 26.11
C THR A 280 4.25 -16.25 27.56
N ALA A 281 5.08 -15.22 27.76
CA ALA A 281 5.50 -14.72 29.08
C ALA A 281 6.15 -15.76 30.01
N ARG A 282 6.67 -16.87 29.46
CA ARG A 282 7.46 -17.85 30.23
C ARG A 282 8.83 -17.31 30.62
N VAL A 283 9.38 -16.43 29.78
CA VAL A 283 10.62 -15.70 30.06
C VAL A 283 10.42 -14.23 29.70
N PRO A 284 10.86 -13.27 30.52
CA PRO A 284 10.74 -11.86 30.18
C PRO A 284 11.56 -11.52 28.92
N PHE A 285 11.05 -10.55 28.15
CA PHE A 285 11.84 -9.91 27.12
C PHE A 285 12.97 -9.09 27.77
N THR A 286 14.17 -9.20 27.22
CA THR A 286 15.33 -8.38 27.58
C THR A 286 15.96 -7.84 26.30
N PRO A 287 16.54 -6.63 26.31
CA PRO A 287 17.21 -6.07 25.14
C PRO A 287 18.18 -7.06 24.49
N PHE A 288 18.19 -7.12 23.16
CA PHE A 288 19.10 -8.00 22.43
C PHE A 288 20.56 -7.60 22.68
N ARG A 289 21.42 -8.60 22.86
CA ARG A 289 22.87 -8.38 23.00
C ARG A 289 23.49 -8.06 21.63
N GLN A 290 24.35 -7.05 21.59
CA GLN A 290 25.17 -6.76 20.41
C GLN A 290 26.04 -7.97 20.05
N GLY A 291 26.10 -8.31 18.76
CA GLY A 291 26.83 -9.49 18.27
C GLY A 291 26.24 -10.85 18.68
N GLY A 292 25.05 -10.88 19.29
CA GLY A 292 24.41 -12.13 19.70
C GLY A 292 24.09 -13.06 18.52
N ARG A 293 24.25 -14.38 18.72
CA ARG A 293 24.09 -15.43 17.69
C ARG A 293 22.67 -15.66 17.16
N GLY A 294 21.66 -14.98 17.71
CA GLY A 294 20.27 -15.13 17.28
C GLY A 294 20.03 -14.62 15.86
N LEU A 295 19.14 -15.29 15.13
CA LEU A 295 18.74 -14.92 13.77
C LEU A 295 18.14 -13.51 13.73
N THR A 296 18.50 -12.72 12.73
CA THR A 296 17.95 -11.35 12.54
C THR A 296 16.45 -11.41 12.33
N SER A 297 16.00 -12.38 11.54
CA SER A 297 14.60 -12.67 11.25
C SER A 297 13.80 -13.08 12.48
N ALA A 298 14.37 -13.89 13.37
CA ALA A 298 13.71 -14.28 14.63
C ALA A 298 13.57 -13.09 15.59
N LYS A 299 14.60 -12.25 15.70
CA LYS A 299 14.53 -11.01 16.51
C LYS A 299 13.49 -10.05 15.95
N ALA A 300 13.47 -9.85 14.63
CA ALA A 300 12.50 -9.00 13.94
C ALA A 300 11.07 -9.49 14.12
N LEU A 301 10.85 -10.80 13.96
CA LEU A 301 9.55 -11.43 14.21
C LEU A 301 9.11 -11.22 15.66
N LEU A 302 10.00 -11.44 16.65
CA LEU A 302 9.67 -11.20 18.05
C LEU A 302 9.19 -9.77 18.31
N LEU A 303 9.87 -8.76 17.77
CA LEU A 303 9.47 -7.36 17.97
C LEU A 303 8.06 -7.09 17.45
N VAL A 304 7.72 -7.63 16.29
CA VAL A 304 6.38 -7.49 15.66
C VAL A 304 5.32 -8.25 16.43
N LEU A 305 5.67 -9.44 16.95
CA LEU A 305 4.78 -10.24 17.79
C LEU A 305 4.46 -9.56 19.12
N LEU A 306 5.34 -8.68 19.60
CA LEU A 306 5.13 -7.87 20.81
C LEU A 306 4.45 -6.51 20.53
N ARG A 307 4.64 -5.94 19.34
CA ARG A 307 4.03 -4.67 18.89
C ARG A 307 3.72 -4.73 17.40
N GLU A 308 2.48 -5.00 17.06
CA GLU A 308 2.03 -5.14 15.66
C GLU A 308 1.81 -3.79 14.96
N ASP A 309 1.55 -2.71 15.70
CA ASP A 309 1.39 -1.37 15.12
C ASP A 309 2.75 -0.77 14.74
N LEU A 310 2.88 -0.38 13.47
CA LEU A 310 4.15 0.12 12.92
C LEU A 310 4.62 1.39 13.61
N ALA A 311 3.72 2.32 13.95
CA ALA A 311 4.12 3.57 14.59
C ALA A 311 4.66 3.31 16.00
N GLU A 312 4.01 2.42 16.76
CA GLU A 312 4.47 2.01 18.09
C GLU A 312 5.77 1.21 18.05
N LEU A 313 5.96 0.39 17.00
CA LEU A 313 7.18 -0.37 16.76
C LEU A 313 8.35 0.57 16.45
N LEU A 314 8.16 1.54 15.54
CA LEU A 314 9.21 2.51 15.17
C LEU A 314 9.56 3.44 16.33
N ALA A 315 8.56 3.80 17.15
CA ALA A 315 8.76 4.60 18.36
C ALA A 315 9.50 3.85 19.48
N TRP A 316 9.64 2.52 19.41
CA TRP A 316 10.35 1.74 20.42
C TRP A 316 11.86 2.04 20.40
N PRO A 317 12.44 2.62 21.47
CA PRO A 317 13.86 3.02 21.43
C PRO A 317 14.82 1.84 21.19
N PRO A 318 15.89 2.03 20.40
CA PRO A 318 16.88 0.98 20.19
C PRO A 318 17.61 0.58 21.48
N THR A 319 17.68 1.47 22.48
CA THR A 319 18.24 1.19 23.82
C THR A 319 17.40 0.18 24.62
N GLU A 320 16.08 0.15 24.41
CA GLU A 320 15.17 -0.79 25.08
C GLU A 320 15.06 -2.13 24.36
N THR A 321 15.19 -2.12 23.03
CA THR A 321 15.11 -3.35 22.23
C THR A 321 16.46 -4.04 22.06
N GLY A 322 17.56 -3.27 22.06
CA GLY A 322 18.88 -3.75 21.65
C GLY A 322 18.96 -4.14 20.17
N ALA A 323 17.94 -3.82 19.36
CA ALA A 323 17.84 -4.25 17.97
C ALA A 323 18.75 -3.41 17.07
N ASP A 324 19.58 -4.10 16.27
CA ASP A 324 20.39 -3.47 15.23
C ASP A 324 19.50 -2.92 14.08
N PRO A 325 20.04 -2.01 13.24
CA PRO A 325 19.25 -1.39 12.16
C PRO A 325 18.61 -2.39 11.18
N ASN A 326 19.27 -3.53 10.91
CA ASN A 326 18.71 -4.55 10.02
C ASN A 326 17.50 -5.24 10.67
N THR A 327 17.62 -5.58 11.96
CA THR A 327 16.52 -6.16 12.74
C THR A 327 15.33 -5.21 12.80
N ARG A 328 15.56 -3.91 13.06
CA ARG A 328 14.50 -2.89 13.09
C ARG A 328 13.80 -2.72 11.75
N GLN A 329 14.56 -2.61 10.66
CA GLN A 329 14.01 -2.45 9.32
C GLN A 329 13.21 -3.69 8.89
N LEU A 330 13.68 -4.89 9.21
CA LEU A 330 12.95 -6.13 8.93
C LEU A 330 11.69 -6.28 9.79
N ALA A 331 11.73 -5.87 11.05
CA ALA A 331 10.56 -5.84 11.92
C ALA A 331 9.50 -4.90 11.34
N ALA A 332 9.90 -3.70 10.90
CA ALA A 332 8.99 -2.76 10.26
C ALA A 332 8.36 -3.35 8.98
N ILE A 333 9.15 -4.03 8.14
CA ILE A 333 8.64 -4.74 6.96
C ILE A 333 7.56 -5.76 7.35
N PHE A 334 7.78 -6.58 8.38
CA PHE A 334 6.78 -7.54 8.85
C PHE A 334 5.52 -6.86 9.39
N ALA A 335 5.66 -5.78 10.17
CA ALA A 335 4.51 -5.02 10.69
C ALA A 335 3.70 -4.37 9.55
N GLY A 336 4.37 -3.72 8.60
CA GLY A 336 3.74 -3.14 7.41
C GLY A 336 3.10 -4.21 6.53
N ALA A 337 3.75 -5.37 6.35
CA ALA A 337 3.19 -6.52 5.66
C ALA A 337 1.93 -7.01 6.36
N LEU A 338 1.97 -7.22 7.68
CA LEU A 338 0.87 -7.73 8.48
C LEU A 338 -0.38 -6.83 8.44
N ARG A 339 -0.21 -5.51 8.36
CA ARG A 339 -1.32 -4.54 8.45
C ARG A 339 -1.78 -4.00 7.09
N GLY A 340 -0.88 -3.99 6.10
CA GLY A 340 -1.14 -3.46 4.77
C GLY A 340 -1.26 -1.94 4.77
N LEU A 341 -0.94 -1.33 3.63
CA LEU A 341 -0.83 0.12 3.51
C LEU A 341 -2.12 0.85 3.92
N SER A 342 -3.26 0.33 3.50
CA SER A 342 -4.58 0.92 3.73
C SER A 342 -4.98 1.02 5.21
N ARG A 343 -4.28 0.37 6.14
CA ARG A 343 -4.52 0.47 7.58
C ARG A 343 -3.46 1.29 8.30
N GLU A 344 -2.36 1.63 7.62
CA GLU A 344 -1.24 2.35 8.21
C GLU A 344 -1.52 3.84 8.34
N THR A 345 -1.06 4.42 9.46
CA THR A 345 -1.22 5.85 9.70
C THR A 345 -0.34 6.69 8.77
N THR A 346 -0.84 7.84 8.34
CA THR A 346 -0.12 8.74 7.44
C THR A 346 1.14 9.34 8.05
N SER A 347 1.29 9.33 9.38
CA SER A 347 2.51 9.82 10.04
C SER A 347 3.74 8.97 9.76
N VAL A 348 3.56 7.72 9.30
CA VAL A 348 4.66 6.81 8.92
C VAL A 348 4.65 6.47 7.43
N ARG A 349 3.82 7.16 6.63
CA ARG A 349 3.69 6.93 5.18
C ARG A 349 4.15 8.15 4.39
N SER A 350 4.54 7.91 3.14
CA SER A 350 4.80 8.99 2.18
C SER A 350 3.72 8.97 1.10
N LEU A 351 2.98 10.07 0.94
CA LEU A 351 1.97 10.20 -0.12
C LEU A 351 2.57 9.92 -1.50
N THR A 352 3.81 10.39 -1.75
CA THR A 352 4.52 10.17 -3.02
C THR A 352 4.74 8.68 -3.29
N LEU A 353 5.17 7.91 -2.28
CA LEU A 353 5.36 6.47 -2.41
C LEU A 353 4.04 5.72 -2.54
N ASP A 354 3.04 6.13 -1.77
CA ASP A 354 1.71 5.50 -1.82
C ASP A 354 1.10 5.64 -3.21
N ASP A 355 1.23 6.83 -3.83
CA ASP A 355 0.78 7.11 -5.19
C ASP A 355 1.59 6.35 -6.24
N LEU A 356 2.92 6.29 -6.10
CA LEU A 356 3.79 5.51 -6.99
C LEU A 356 3.38 4.03 -6.99
N THR A 357 3.30 3.43 -5.81
CA THR A 357 2.98 2.00 -5.67
C THR A 357 1.53 1.69 -6.04
N ALA A 358 0.61 2.65 -5.89
CA ALA A 358 -0.75 2.52 -6.43
C ALA A 358 -0.75 2.48 -7.96
N ARG A 359 0.02 3.34 -8.63
CA ARG A 359 0.14 3.33 -10.11
C ARG A 359 0.69 2.00 -10.60
N TRP A 360 1.71 1.46 -9.94
CA TRP A 360 2.23 0.13 -10.25
C TRP A 360 1.18 -0.98 -10.06
N ALA A 361 0.39 -0.90 -8.99
CA ALA A 361 -0.67 -1.88 -8.73
C ALA A 361 -1.80 -1.81 -9.77
N CYS A 362 -2.14 -0.61 -10.25
CA CYS A 362 -3.18 -0.40 -11.25
C CYS A 362 -2.71 -0.64 -12.70
N SER A 363 -1.39 -0.71 -12.91
CA SER A 363 -0.79 -0.93 -14.21
C SER A 363 -0.93 -2.37 -14.67
N ASN A 364 -1.37 -2.54 -15.91
CA ASN A 364 -1.30 -3.81 -16.64
C ASN A 364 -0.16 -3.83 -17.67
N ASN A 365 0.61 -2.75 -17.78
CA ASN A 365 1.61 -2.56 -18.84
C ASN A 365 2.99 -2.29 -18.22
N GLU A 366 3.86 -3.29 -18.24
CA GLU A 366 5.20 -3.21 -17.62
C GLU A 366 6.09 -2.09 -18.22
N SER A 367 5.76 -1.59 -19.42
CA SER A 367 6.58 -0.63 -20.19
C SER A 367 6.50 0.82 -19.67
N GLU A 368 5.38 1.26 -19.09
CA GLU A 368 5.16 2.66 -18.67
C GLU A 368 6.00 3.08 -17.44
N PHE A 369 6.56 2.12 -16.70
CA PHE A 369 7.26 2.36 -15.43
C PHE A 369 8.76 2.10 -15.50
N SER A 370 9.32 1.97 -16.70
CA SER A 370 10.77 1.83 -16.92
C SER A 370 11.58 3.10 -16.58
N ALA A 371 10.91 4.24 -16.31
CA ALA A 371 11.54 5.54 -16.10
C ALA A 371 11.48 6.09 -14.65
N VAL A 372 11.03 5.30 -13.66
CA VAL A 372 10.96 5.80 -12.28
C VAL A 372 12.37 5.99 -11.73
N ASN A 373 12.75 7.23 -11.45
CA ASN A 373 14.08 7.57 -10.96
C ASN A 373 14.09 7.52 -9.42
N ILE A 374 14.64 6.45 -8.86
CA ILE A 374 14.84 6.28 -7.43
C ILE A 374 16.29 6.62 -7.12
N ALA A 375 16.50 7.66 -6.32
CA ALA A 375 17.83 8.12 -5.97
C ALA A 375 17.94 8.41 -4.47
N VAL A 376 19.12 8.15 -3.92
CA VAL A 376 19.52 8.65 -2.61
C VAL A 376 20.52 9.78 -2.85
N VAL A 377 20.10 11.01 -2.55
CA VAL A 377 20.83 12.24 -2.86
C VAL A 377 21.23 12.94 -1.56
N ALA A 378 22.48 13.35 -1.46
CA ALA A 378 22.96 14.20 -0.38
C ALA A 378 22.54 15.65 -0.63
N LYS A 379 21.86 16.27 0.34
CA LYS A 379 21.47 17.69 0.28
C LYS A 379 21.21 18.23 1.69
N ASP A 380 21.74 19.42 2.00
CA ASP A 380 21.50 20.13 3.27
C ASP A 380 21.82 19.25 4.51
N ASP A 381 23.01 18.66 4.56
CA ASP A 381 23.50 17.73 5.62
C ASP A 381 22.61 16.51 5.87
N LYS A 382 21.80 16.14 4.88
CA LYS A 382 20.89 15.00 4.93
C LYS A 382 21.00 14.15 3.69
N MET A 383 20.70 12.87 3.86
CA MET A 383 20.48 11.94 2.76
C MET A 383 18.99 11.86 2.49
N HIS A 384 18.58 12.14 1.26
CA HIS A 384 17.19 12.14 0.83
C HIS A 384 16.95 11.01 -0.14
N LEU A 385 15.99 10.15 0.16
CA LEU A 385 15.42 9.24 -0.81
C LEU A 385 14.37 10.00 -1.62
N THR A 386 14.59 10.09 -2.93
CA THR A 386 13.67 10.72 -3.88
C THR A 386 13.13 9.70 -4.88
N VAL A 387 11.88 9.88 -5.25
CA VAL A 387 11.22 9.18 -6.37
C VAL A 387 10.79 10.25 -7.36
N ASP A 388 11.31 10.19 -8.59
CA ASP A 388 11.07 11.20 -9.64
C ASP A 388 11.33 12.64 -9.15
N GLY A 389 12.41 12.80 -8.38
CA GLY A 389 12.81 14.09 -7.78
C GLY A 389 11.95 14.55 -6.59
N ARG A 390 10.91 13.81 -6.21
CA ARG A 390 10.08 14.12 -5.03
C ARG A 390 10.62 13.40 -3.79
N GLY A 391 10.79 14.14 -2.70
CA GLY A 391 11.29 13.59 -1.44
C GLY A 391 10.30 12.60 -0.81
N VAL A 392 10.79 11.41 -0.48
CA VAL A 392 10.02 10.34 0.19
C VAL A 392 10.42 10.21 1.66
N ARG A 393 11.73 10.24 1.93
CA ARG A 393 12.31 10.12 3.28
C ARG A 393 13.63 10.87 3.33
N SER A 394 13.95 11.45 4.47
CA SER A 394 15.28 12.03 4.72
C SER A 394 15.82 11.55 6.06
N VAL A 395 17.14 11.36 6.12
CA VAL A 395 17.89 10.99 7.32
C VAL A 395 19.08 11.93 7.45
N ARG A 396 19.58 12.14 8.68
CA ARG A 396 20.79 12.95 8.88
C ARG A 396 21.97 12.27 8.21
N SER A 397 22.81 13.05 7.52
CA SER A 397 24.11 12.57 7.07
C SER A 397 24.94 12.27 8.31
N THR A 398 25.40 11.04 8.47
CA THR A 398 26.47 10.76 9.42
C THR A 398 27.75 11.23 8.75
N ASP A 399 28.12 12.49 8.97
CA ASP A 399 29.45 12.99 8.59
C ASP A 399 30.50 12.06 9.21
N THR A 400 31.21 11.32 8.37
CA THR A 400 32.39 10.52 8.74
C THR A 400 33.64 11.39 8.88
N SER A 401 33.50 12.71 9.00
CA SER A 401 34.57 13.67 9.21
C SER A 401 34.80 13.98 10.71
N THR A 402 34.83 12.96 11.57
CA THR A 402 35.50 13.03 12.89
C THR A 402 35.63 11.61 13.47
N LEU A 403 36.64 10.88 13.01
CA LEU A 403 37.31 9.82 13.78
C LEU A 403 38.82 9.99 13.62
#